data_AF-A0A838SJ91-F1
#
_entry.id   AF-A0A838SJ91-F1
#
_cell.length_a   1.000
_cell.length_b   1.000
_cell.length_c   1.000
_cell.angle_alpha   90.00
_cell.angle_beta   90.00
_cell.angle_gamma   90.00
#
_symmetry.space_group_name_H-M   'P 1'
#
loop_
_entity.id
_entity.type
_entity.pdbx_description
1 polymer ?
#
loop_
_entity_poly.entity_id
_entity_poly.type
_entity_poly.pdbx_seq_one_letter_code
_entity_poly.pdbx_strand_id
1 'polypeptide(L)'
;VALLRTRFEQIQIAPHRDIQHLKAKYNLSPQGLANMSQTLLGSHIGSWVHQGAAWYERAKPLLEGGRAGGGEAGPQVHKPLRGKGVDVHFNEAHPLPDFLIRLTKVSVSLGAGDLAGTIHNITIDQPTLGQPTSFAISGDRLKGVQSVSLKGVLNHVVPADSKDQLAVQAKGYELSHLALSKDAKWPVTLTSGMGDMNINAELKGQALTVHGAGNLRSLHISAGKEGDPNPLTKALSSAVTGVSQLSLQADVTGTLEEHDVTVSSDLDRILQDAAGKMMNELAAKFGADLQSAISAEIAEPMQQLKDNLSGFERMAGELTERVTQHKDVLNSLLGKSLPTKGLKDLPGGLKLPF
;
A
#
# COMPACT_ATOMS: atom_id res chain seq x y z
N VAL A 1 -9.58 32.00 -36.69
CA VAL A 1 -8.27 31.88 -35.99
C VAL A 1 -8.42 31.43 -34.53
N ALA A 2 -9.21 32.10 -33.68
CA ALA A 2 -9.39 31.72 -32.26
C ALA A 2 -9.93 30.29 -32.05
N LEU A 3 -10.89 29.86 -32.87
CA LEU A 3 -11.54 28.54 -32.78
C LEU A 3 -10.61 27.36 -33.09
N LEU A 4 -9.54 27.59 -33.86
CA LEU A 4 -8.49 26.60 -34.14
C LEU A 4 -7.51 26.46 -32.97
N ARG A 5 -7.20 27.56 -32.26
CA ARG A 5 -6.39 27.51 -31.03
C ARG A 5 -7.07 26.73 -29.92
N THR A 6 -8.37 26.93 -29.71
CA THR A 6 -9.13 26.23 -28.67
C THR A 6 -9.22 24.72 -28.95
N ARG A 7 -9.37 24.32 -30.21
CA ARG A 7 -9.31 22.90 -30.60
C ARG A 7 -7.91 22.30 -30.43
N PHE A 8 -6.86 23.08 -30.61
CA PHE A 8 -5.48 22.66 -30.38
C PHE A 8 -5.20 22.36 -28.91
N GLU A 9 -5.66 23.21 -27.99
CA GLU A 9 -5.57 22.97 -26.54
C GLU A 9 -6.40 21.75 -26.11
N GLN A 10 -7.60 21.57 -26.66
CA GLN A 10 -8.42 20.39 -26.38
C GLN A 10 -7.78 19.07 -26.86
N ILE A 11 -7.07 19.10 -27.98
CA ILE A 11 -6.33 17.94 -28.50
C ILE A 11 -5.10 17.62 -27.63
N GLN A 12 -4.44 18.62 -27.02
CA GLN A 12 -3.35 18.36 -26.05
C GLN A 12 -3.83 17.75 -24.73
N ILE A 13 -5.06 18.04 -24.31
CA ILE A 13 -5.61 17.59 -23.02
C ILE A 13 -6.33 16.22 -23.14
N ALA A 14 -6.81 15.86 -24.33
CA ALA A 14 -7.54 14.60 -24.57
C ALA A 14 -6.75 13.32 -24.22
N PRO A 15 -5.44 13.18 -24.53
CA PRO A 15 -4.66 12.00 -24.16
C PRO A 15 -4.63 11.72 -22.66
N HIS A 16 -4.55 12.78 -21.83
CA HIS A 16 -4.53 12.65 -20.38
C HIS A 16 -5.84 12.06 -19.84
N ARG A 17 -6.98 12.39 -20.46
CA ARG A 17 -8.29 11.85 -20.08
C ARG A 17 -8.47 10.40 -20.52
N ASP A 18 -8.01 10.06 -21.71
CA ASP A 18 -8.07 8.68 -22.20
C ASP A 18 -7.18 7.76 -21.37
N ILE A 19 -6.03 8.26 -20.93
CA ILE A 19 -5.13 7.57 -19.99
C ILE A 19 -5.79 7.32 -18.65
N GLN A 20 -6.52 8.29 -18.10
CA GLN A 20 -7.31 8.08 -16.88
C GLN A 20 -8.44 7.07 -17.10
N HIS A 21 -9.04 7.02 -18.29
CA HIS A 21 -10.06 6.03 -18.63
C HIS A 21 -9.48 4.62 -18.79
N LEU A 22 -8.31 4.48 -19.40
CA LEU A 22 -7.58 3.21 -19.49
C LEU A 22 -7.16 2.73 -18.09
N LYS A 23 -6.72 3.64 -17.21
CA LYS A 23 -6.44 3.36 -15.79
C LYS A 23 -7.65 2.77 -15.06
N ALA A 24 -8.85 3.32 -15.28
CA ALA A 24 -10.07 2.82 -14.69
C ALA A 24 -10.55 1.49 -15.31
N LYS A 25 -10.36 1.31 -16.63
CA LYS A 25 -10.90 0.17 -17.38
C LYS A 25 -10.06 -1.11 -17.26
N TYR A 26 -8.74 -1.00 -17.05
CA TYR A 26 -7.82 -2.15 -16.97
C TYR A 26 -7.52 -2.63 -15.54
N ASN A 27 -8.41 -2.35 -14.58
CA ASN A 27 -8.30 -2.83 -13.18
C ASN A 27 -7.07 -2.32 -12.39
N LEU A 28 -6.33 -1.35 -12.94
CA LEU A 28 -5.19 -0.68 -12.28
C LEU A 28 -5.69 0.49 -11.41
N SER A 29 -6.76 0.24 -10.65
CA SER A 29 -7.19 1.22 -9.68
C SER A 29 -6.09 1.37 -8.61
N PRO A 30 -5.88 2.57 -8.06
CA PRO A 30 -4.98 2.78 -6.93
C PRO A 30 -5.22 1.78 -5.78
N GLN A 31 -6.46 1.28 -5.62
CA GLN A 31 -6.82 0.26 -4.64
C GLN A 31 -6.20 -1.11 -4.92
N GLY A 32 -6.04 -1.55 -6.18
CA GLY A 32 -5.43 -2.85 -6.49
C GLY A 32 -3.94 -2.90 -6.15
N LEU A 33 -3.22 -1.79 -6.38
CA LEU A 33 -1.81 -1.66 -6.00
C LEU A 33 -1.61 -1.34 -4.51
N ALA A 34 -2.61 -0.75 -3.85
CA ALA A 34 -2.60 -0.47 -2.40
C ALA A 34 -2.61 -1.74 -1.53
N ASN A 35 -3.05 -2.88 -2.08
CA ASN A 35 -3.19 -4.15 -1.37
C ASN A 35 -2.21 -5.23 -1.89
N MET A 36 -1.12 -4.79 -2.54
CA MET A 36 -0.14 -5.73 -3.10
C MET A 36 0.71 -6.37 -2.01
N SER A 37 1.05 -5.63 -0.95
CA SER A 37 1.73 -6.17 0.23
C SER A 37 0.91 -7.29 0.87
N GLN A 38 -0.39 -7.06 1.08
CA GLN A 38 -1.35 -8.06 1.53
C GLN A 38 -1.37 -9.29 0.62
N THR A 39 -1.35 -9.10 -0.70
CA THR A 39 -1.38 -10.21 -1.65
C THR A 39 -0.09 -11.03 -1.64
N LEU A 40 1.07 -10.38 -1.55
CA LEU A 40 2.39 -11.04 -1.58
C LEU A 40 2.75 -11.69 -0.24
N LEU A 41 2.43 -11.02 0.86
CA LEU A 41 2.94 -11.33 2.19
C LEU A 41 1.86 -11.89 3.11
N GLY A 42 0.58 -11.58 2.86
CA GLY A 42 -0.54 -12.01 3.67
C GLY A 42 -0.67 -13.53 3.75
N SER A 43 -0.38 -14.25 2.66
CA SER A 43 -0.39 -15.73 2.67
C SER A 43 0.68 -16.32 3.60
N HIS A 44 1.87 -15.73 3.63
CA HIS A 44 2.95 -16.15 4.53
C HIS A 44 2.57 -15.84 5.98
N ILE A 45 2.15 -14.60 6.27
CA ILE A 45 1.75 -14.17 7.61
C ILE A 45 0.57 -14.98 8.13
N GLY A 46 -0.46 -15.20 7.32
CA GLY A 46 -1.61 -16.04 7.67
C GLY A 46 -1.21 -17.47 8.04
N SER A 47 -0.21 -18.05 7.36
CA SER A 47 0.30 -19.37 7.74
C SER A 47 0.95 -19.37 9.14
N TRP A 48 1.72 -18.33 9.50
CA TRP A 48 2.31 -18.20 10.83
C TRP A 48 1.23 -18.01 11.91
N VAL A 49 0.20 -17.21 11.63
CA VAL A 49 -0.94 -17.00 12.53
C VAL A 49 -1.66 -18.33 12.77
N HIS A 50 -1.95 -19.08 11.72
CA HIS A 50 -2.62 -20.38 11.84
C HIS A 50 -1.80 -21.39 12.65
N GLN A 51 -0.47 -21.44 12.44
CA GLN A 51 0.41 -22.29 13.24
C GLN A 51 0.42 -21.87 14.72
N GLY A 52 0.46 -20.58 15.00
CA GLY A 52 0.39 -20.03 16.36
C GLY A 52 -0.93 -20.40 17.05
N ALA A 53 -2.06 -20.23 16.36
CA ALA A 53 -3.38 -20.61 16.86
C ALA A 53 -3.45 -22.11 17.17
N ALA A 54 -2.92 -22.97 16.29
CA ALA A 54 -2.90 -24.41 16.52
C ALA A 54 -2.06 -24.82 17.73
N TRP A 55 -0.93 -24.14 17.99
CA TRP A 55 -0.14 -24.37 19.20
C TRP A 55 -0.85 -23.88 20.46
N TYR A 56 -1.54 -22.76 20.39
CA TYR A 56 -2.34 -22.25 21.51
C TYR A 56 -3.50 -23.18 21.85
N GLU A 57 -4.26 -23.65 20.86
CA GLU A 57 -5.36 -24.61 21.06
C GLU A 57 -4.90 -25.92 21.69
N ARG A 58 -3.67 -26.37 21.40
CA ARG A 58 -3.07 -27.53 22.10
C ARG A 58 -2.74 -27.26 23.56
N ALA A 59 -2.38 -26.02 23.90
CA ALA A 59 -2.05 -25.63 25.26
C ALA A 59 -3.29 -25.33 26.11
N LYS A 60 -4.38 -24.86 25.48
CA LYS A 60 -5.62 -24.44 26.14
C LYS A 60 -6.21 -25.43 27.16
N PRO A 61 -6.28 -26.75 26.92
CA PRO A 61 -6.79 -27.71 27.91
C PRO A 61 -5.98 -27.76 29.22
N LEU A 62 -4.70 -27.38 29.17
CA LEU A 62 -3.84 -27.30 30.35
C LEU A 62 -4.08 -26.01 31.15
N LEU A 63 -4.62 -24.98 30.52
CA LEU A 63 -4.89 -23.67 31.12
C LEU A 63 -6.29 -23.57 31.72
N GLU A 64 -7.28 -24.15 31.03
CA GLU A 64 -8.69 -24.15 31.46
C GLU A 64 -9.00 -25.25 32.49
N GLY A 65 -8.01 -26.12 32.76
CA GLY A 65 -8.16 -27.29 33.60
C GLY A 65 -9.06 -28.34 32.94
N GLY A 66 -8.82 -29.61 33.22
CA GLY A 66 -9.65 -30.72 32.74
C GLY A 66 -11.07 -30.76 33.32
N ARG A 67 -11.82 -29.65 33.30
CA ARG A 67 -13.25 -29.59 33.66
C ARG A 67 -14.19 -29.93 32.49
N ALA A 68 -13.66 -30.44 31.38
CA ALA A 68 -14.46 -30.99 30.27
C ALA A 68 -14.64 -32.53 30.32
N GLY A 69 -14.40 -33.16 31.48
CA GLY A 69 -14.63 -34.59 31.67
C GLY A 69 -15.03 -34.90 33.11
N GLY A 70 -16.31 -35.10 33.34
CA GLY A 70 -16.83 -35.65 34.59
C GLY A 70 -16.91 -34.65 35.72
N GLY A 71 -17.86 -33.70 35.62
CA GLY A 71 -18.61 -33.35 36.82
C GLY A 71 -19.32 -34.61 37.29
N GLU A 72 -18.63 -35.46 38.06
CA GLU A 72 -19.33 -36.31 39.02
C GLU A 72 -20.21 -35.35 39.80
N ALA A 73 -21.52 -35.55 39.66
CA ALA A 73 -22.52 -34.92 40.49
C ALA A 73 -21.98 -34.89 41.91
N GLY A 74 -21.88 -33.70 42.51
CA GLY A 74 -21.43 -33.56 43.90
C GLY A 74 -22.09 -34.66 44.73
N PRO A 75 -21.32 -35.39 45.56
CA PRO A 75 -21.78 -36.65 46.12
C PRO A 75 -23.15 -36.44 46.73
N GLN A 76 -24.16 -37.09 46.14
CA GLN A 76 -25.50 -37.10 46.72
C GLN A 76 -25.29 -37.49 48.18
N VAL A 77 -25.80 -36.66 49.09
CA VAL A 77 -25.64 -36.84 50.53
C VAL A 77 -26.39 -38.11 50.94
N HIS A 78 -25.77 -39.26 50.71
CA HIS A 78 -26.12 -40.50 51.34
C HIS A 78 -25.73 -40.33 52.81
N LYS A 79 -26.73 -40.33 53.70
CA LYS A 79 -26.49 -40.43 55.15
C LYS A 79 -25.47 -41.55 55.37
N PRO A 80 -24.28 -41.28 55.93
CA PRO A 80 -23.25 -42.29 56.06
C PRO A 80 -23.79 -43.45 56.91
N LEU A 81 -23.57 -44.68 56.46
CA LEU A 81 -23.83 -45.85 57.30
C LEU A 81 -22.99 -45.71 58.58
N ARG A 82 -23.65 -45.90 59.74
CA ARG A 82 -23.05 -45.75 61.07
C ARG A 82 -21.75 -46.56 61.16
N GLY A 83 -20.63 -45.88 61.43
CA GLY A 83 -19.32 -46.51 61.63
C GLY A 83 -18.26 -46.20 60.56
N LYS A 84 -18.58 -45.49 59.47
CA LYS A 84 -17.58 -44.93 58.55
C LYS A 84 -17.39 -43.44 58.84
N GLY A 85 -16.14 -43.03 59.09
CA GLY A 85 -15.77 -41.61 59.12
C GLY A 85 -16.03 -40.96 57.76
N VAL A 86 -16.28 -39.66 57.77
CA VAL A 86 -16.36 -38.84 56.56
C VAL A 86 -15.19 -37.87 56.57
N ASP A 87 -14.53 -37.73 55.43
CA ASP A 87 -13.50 -36.72 55.25
C ASP A 87 -14.19 -35.35 55.13
N VAL A 88 -13.87 -34.44 56.05
CA VAL A 88 -14.36 -33.06 56.03
C VAL A 88 -13.21 -32.18 55.57
N HIS A 89 -13.36 -31.55 54.40
CA HIS A 89 -12.41 -30.56 53.92
C HIS A 89 -12.60 -29.24 54.68
N PHE A 90 -11.52 -28.75 55.30
CA PHE A 90 -11.51 -27.44 55.94
C PHE A 90 -11.09 -26.39 54.92
N ASN A 91 -11.73 -25.22 54.95
CA ASN A 91 -11.29 -24.08 54.13
C ASN A 91 -9.92 -23.62 54.63
N GLU A 92 -8.89 -23.84 53.83
CA GLU A 92 -7.55 -23.33 54.09
C GLU A 92 -7.51 -21.81 53.90
N ALA A 93 -6.72 -21.11 54.70
CA ALA A 93 -6.54 -19.65 54.56
C ALA A 93 -5.84 -19.28 53.24
N HIS A 94 -4.99 -20.18 52.72
CA HIS A 94 -4.25 -20.04 51.47
C HIS A 94 -4.31 -21.38 50.71
N PRO A 95 -5.46 -21.70 50.09
CA PRO A 95 -5.59 -22.96 49.38
C PRO A 95 -4.56 -22.99 48.23
N LEU A 96 -3.82 -24.08 48.15
CA LEU A 96 -2.89 -24.34 47.05
C LEU A 96 -3.52 -25.32 46.08
N PRO A 97 -3.26 -25.17 44.77
CA PRO A 97 -3.71 -26.17 43.81
C PRO A 97 -2.95 -27.49 44.04
N ASP A 98 -3.59 -28.60 43.70
CA ASP A 98 -3.00 -29.95 43.81
C ASP A 98 -1.66 -30.11 43.06
N PHE A 99 -1.46 -29.29 42.03
CA PHE A 99 -0.23 -29.22 41.26
C PHE A 99 0.26 -27.78 41.10
N LEU A 100 1.48 -27.50 41.56
CA LEU A 100 2.10 -26.19 41.42
C LEU A 100 3.62 -26.29 41.21
N ILE A 101 4.11 -25.75 40.09
CA ILE A 101 5.52 -25.41 39.92
C ILE A 101 5.67 -23.89 40.00
N ARG A 102 6.25 -23.40 41.10
CA ARG A 102 6.42 -21.95 41.33
C ARG A 102 7.41 -21.30 40.38
N LEU A 103 8.50 -22.01 40.07
CA LEU A 103 9.57 -21.52 39.19
C LEU A 103 10.22 -22.68 38.45
N THR A 104 10.20 -22.59 37.13
CA THR A 104 11.00 -23.40 36.23
C THR A 104 12.07 -22.51 35.61
N LYS A 105 13.34 -22.91 35.70
CA LYS A 105 14.44 -22.30 34.94
C LYS A 105 14.76 -23.20 33.76
N VAL A 106 14.68 -22.65 32.56
CA VAL A 106 14.92 -23.38 31.31
C VAL A 106 16.22 -22.88 30.71
N SER A 107 17.07 -23.80 30.27
CA SER A 107 18.26 -23.52 29.48
C SER A 107 18.36 -24.58 28.39
N VAL A 108 18.42 -24.14 27.14
CA VAL A 108 18.41 -25.02 25.96
C VAL A 108 19.49 -24.53 25.01
N SER A 109 20.46 -25.39 24.73
CA SER A 109 21.44 -25.17 23.68
C SER A 109 20.94 -25.74 22.36
N LEU A 110 20.65 -24.86 21.42
CA LEU A 110 20.25 -25.20 20.05
C LEU A 110 21.46 -25.10 19.13
N GLY A 111 21.40 -25.73 17.95
CA GLY A 111 22.43 -25.52 16.91
C GLY A 111 22.55 -24.05 16.45
N ALA A 112 21.52 -23.25 16.73
CA ALA A 112 21.51 -21.80 16.50
C ALA A 112 22.10 -20.99 17.68
N GLY A 113 22.29 -21.57 18.87
CA GLY A 113 22.76 -20.85 20.06
C GLY A 113 21.94 -21.18 21.30
N ASP A 114 22.24 -20.50 22.40
CA ASP A 114 21.65 -20.78 23.70
C ASP A 114 20.41 -19.92 23.96
N LEU A 115 19.32 -20.57 24.38
CA LEU A 115 18.12 -19.94 24.92
C LEU A 115 18.05 -20.21 26.41
N ALA A 116 17.65 -19.20 27.18
CA ALA A 116 17.41 -19.33 28.61
C ALA A 116 16.14 -18.58 29.00
N GLY A 117 15.49 -19.01 30.07
CA GLY A 117 14.28 -18.36 30.53
C GLY A 117 13.75 -18.87 31.83
N THR A 118 12.67 -18.25 32.26
CA THR A 118 11.92 -18.62 33.45
C THR A 118 10.44 -18.77 33.13
N ILE A 119 9.80 -19.69 33.85
CA ILE A 119 8.35 -19.86 33.85
C ILE A 119 7.93 -19.85 35.31
N HIS A 120 6.93 -19.04 35.64
CA HIS A 120 6.38 -18.92 36.99
C HIS A 120 4.97 -19.48 37.05
N ASN A 121 4.65 -20.10 38.19
CA ASN A 121 3.28 -20.50 38.54
C ASN A 121 2.62 -21.41 37.51
N ILE A 122 3.29 -22.50 37.11
CA ILE A 122 2.68 -23.54 36.27
C ILE A 122 1.69 -24.32 37.14
N THR A 123 0.40 -24.22 36.82
CA THR A 123 -0.70 -24.91 37.48
C THR A 123 -1.86 -25.07 36.50
N ILE A 124 -2.67 -26.11 36.71
CA ILE A 124 -3.95 -26.31 35.99
C ILE A 124 -5.14 -25.64 36.71
N ASP A 125 -4.91 -25.05 37.89
CA ASP A 125 -5.92 -24.41 38.73
C ASP A 125 -5.42 -23.06 39.24
N GLN A 126 -5.34 -22.10 38.30
CA GLN A 126 -5.01 -20.71 38.60
C GLN A 126 -6.03 -20.01 39.51
N PRO A 127 -7.36 -20.28 39.46
CA PRO A 127 -8.32 -19.67 40.36
C PRO A 127 -8.01 -19.90 41.84
N THR A 128 -7.59 -21.12 42.20
CA THR A 128 -7.18 -21.46 43.58
C THR A 128 -5.90 -20.73 43.99
N LEU A 129 -4.91 -20.66 43.10
CA LEU A 129 -3.64 -19.96 43.37
C LEU A 129 -3.79 -18.42 43.43
N GLY A 130 -4.75 -17.86 42.69
CA GLY A 130 -4.94 -16.42 42.55
C GLY A 130 -3.85 -15.70 41.74
N GLN A 131 -2.99 -16.44 41.02
CA GLN A 131 -1.89 -15.88 40.24
C GLN A 131 -1.81 -16.52 38.85
N PRO A 132 -1.49 -15.73 37.80
CA PRO A 132 -1.35 -16.25 36.44
C PRO A 132 -0.03 -17.00 36.25
N THR A 133 0.00 -17.86 35.23
CA THR A 133 1.24 -18.43 34.70
C THR A 133 1.93 -17.39 33.82
N SER A 134 3.23 -17.15 34.03
CA SER A 134 4.01 -16.21 33.20
C SER A 134 5.33 -16.81 32.77
N PHE A 135 5.82 -16.41 31.60
CA PHE A 135 7.09 -16.89 31.07
C PHE A 135 7.88 -15.78 30.40
N ALA A 136 9.20 -15.88 30.49
CA ALA A 136 10.15 -15.02 29.80
C ALA A 136 11.33 -15.87 29.33
N ILE A 137 11.52 -15.96 28.02
CA ILE A 137 12.57 -16.73 27.37
C ILE A 137 13.31 -15.79 26.42
N SER A 138 14.64 -15.83 26.45
CA SER A 138 15.47 -15.01 25.57
C SER A 138 16.75 -15.72 25.17
N GLY A 139 17.33 -15.29 24.05
CA GLY A 139 18.66 -15.68 23.65
C GLY A 139 19.32 -14.59 22.82
N ASP A 140 20.63 -14.49 22.95
CA ASP A 140 21.46 -13.47 22.30
C ASP A 140 22.60 -14.14 21.53
N ARG A 141 23.06 -13.46 20.47
CA ARG A 141 24.11 -13.93 19.57
C ARG A 141 23.78 -15.28 18.93
N LEU A 142 22.51 -15.47 18.55
CA LEU A 142 22.10 -16.67 17.86
C LEU A 142 22.51 -16.60 16.37
N LYS A 143 22.75 -17.77 15.77
CA LYS A 143 23.07 -17.93 14.36
C LYS A 143 21.78 -17.79 13.55
N GLY A 144 21.77 -16.92 12.54
CA GLY A 144 20.61 -16.62 11.70
C GLY A 144 19.60 -15.66 12.34
N VAL A 145 19.74 -15.32 13.62
CA VAL A 145 18.97 -14.27 14.30
C VAL A 145 19.79 -13.70 15.45
N GLN A 146 20.07 -12.40 15.45
CA GLN A 146 20.96 -11.83 16.47
C GLN A 146 20.42 -11.99 17.90
N SER A 147 19.12 -11.78 18.12
CA SER A 147 18.50 -11.95 19.44
C SER A 147 17.01 -12.28 19.30
N VAL A 148 16.51 -13.08 20.23
CA VAL A 148 15.08 -13.38 20.37
C VAL A 148 14.65 -13.16 21.82
N SER A 149 13.47 -12.57 22.02
CA SER A 149 12.80 -12.46 23.31
C SER A 149 11.34 -12.85 23.16
N LEU A 150 10.89 -13.75 24.02
CA LEU A 150 9.53 -14.24 24.12
C LEU A 150 9.04 -14.03 25.55
N LYS A 151 7.97 -13.27 25.72
CA LYS A 151 7.35 -13.03 27.03
C LYS A 151 5.86 -13.30 26.92
N GLY A 152 5.27 -13.89 27.95
CA GLY A 152 3.83 -14.08 27.97
C GLY A 152 3.26 -14.25 29.36
N VAL A 153 1.96 -13.99 29.45
CA VAL A 153 1.15 -14.16 30.64
C VAL A 153 -0.11 -14.87 30.21
N LEU A 154 -0.40 -16.01 30.84
CA LEU A 154 -1.62 -16.79 30.63
C LEU A 154 -2.46 -16.61 31.89
N ASN A 155 -3.49 -15.75 31.81
CA ASN A 155 -4.29 -15.37 32.96
C ASN A 155 -5.70 -15.95 32.86
N HIS A 156 -5.88 -17.06 33.57
CA HIS A 156 -7.13 -17.79 33.74
C HIS A 156 -7.56 -17.81 35.21
N VAL A 157 -7.06 -16.86 36.02
CA VAL A 157 -7.44 -16.72 37.45
C VAL A 157 -8.96 -16.53 37.58
N VAL A 158 -9.56 -15.77 36.66
CA VAL A 158 -11.01 -15.67 36.50
C VAL A 158 -11.37 -16.27 35.14
N PRO A 159 -11.81 -17.55 35.07
CA PRO A 159 -12.03 -18.23 33.78
C PRO A 159 -13.04 -17.53 32.87
N ALA A 160 -14.02 -16.82 33.44
CA ALA A 160 -15.02 -16.07 32.69
C ALA A 160 -14.48 -14.76 32.07
N ASP A 161 -13.34 -14.26 32.51
CA ASP A 161 -12.65 -13.05 32.01
C ASP A 161 -11.17 -13.36 31.78
N SER A 162 -10.89 -14.49 31.11
CA SER A 162 -9.53 -14.92 30.81
C SER A 162 -8.84 -13.93 29.86
N LYS A 163 -7.56 -13.68 30.12
CA LYS A 163 -6.76 -12.74 29.36
C LYS A 163 -5.33 -13.23 29.18
N ASP A 164 -5.03 -13.67 27.96
CA ASP A 164 -3.71 -14.16 27.61
C ASP A 164 -2.97 -13.15 26.75
N GLN A 165 -1.69 -12.98 27.02
CA GLN A 165 -0.83 -12.02 26.35
C GLN A 165 0.50 -12.67 25.95
N LEU A 166 0.96 -12.34 24.75
CA LEU A 166 2.22 -12.80 24.19
C LEU A 166 2.94 -11.62 23.53
N ALA A 167 4.22 -11.45 23.85
CA ALA A 167 5.11 -10.50 23.21
C ALA A 167 6.34 -11.23 22.66
N VAL A 168 6.57 -11.12 21.36
CA VAL A 168 7.71 -11.69 20.63
C VAL A 168 8.53 -10.57 20.05
N GLN A 169 9.84 -10.62 20.23
CA GLN A 169 10.78 -9.75 19.55
C GLN A 169 11.90 -10.58 18.95
N ALA A 170 12.22 -10.33 17.69
CA ALA A 170 13.37 -10.91 17.01
C ALA A 170 14.14 -9.78 16.32
N LYS A 171 15.47 -9.76 16.47
CA LYS A 171 16.33 -8.76 15.84
C LYS A 171 17.40 -9.43 15.01
N GLY A 172 17.76 -8.80 13.90
CA GLY A 172 18.81 -9.26 13.00
C GLY A 172 18.52 -10.65 12.45
N TYR A 173 17.25 -10.94 12.13
CA TYR A 173 16.85 -12.19 11.48
C TYR A 173 17.38 -12.19 10.04
N GLU A 174 18.18 -13.19 9.70
CA GLU A 174 18.74 -13.36 8.36
C GLU A 174 17.66 -13.92 7.43
N LEU A 175 17.31 -13.15 6.41
CA LEU A 175 16.37 -13.54 5.38
C LEU A 175 17.16 -14.02 4.18
N SER A 176 16.86 -15.22 3.69
CA SER A 176 17.51 -15.79 2.51
C SER A 176 16.51 -16.58 1.66
N HIS A 177 16.53 -16.35 0.34
CA HIS A 177 15.79 -17.12 -0.65
C HIS A 177 14.27 -17.24 -0.39
N LEU A 178 13.61 -16.15 -0.02
CA LEU A 178 12.15 -16.14 0.17
C LEU A 178 11.42 -15.81 -1.14
N ALA A 179 10.62 -16.74 -1.62
CA ALA A 179 9.73 -16.52 -2.76
C ALA A 179 8.48 -15.72 -2.31
N LEU A 180 8.48 -14.41 -2.59
CA LEU A 180 7.39 -13.50 -2.23
C LEU A 180 6.21 -13.59 -3.23
N SER A 181 6.50 -13.83 -4.51
CA SER A 181 5.50 -14.13 -5.53
C SER A 181 5.92 -15.36 -6.31
N LYS A 182 5.02 -16.34 -6.38
CA LYS A 182 5.14 -17.54 -7.22
C LYS A 182 4.39 -17.40 -8.54
N ASP A 183 3.77 -16.24 -8.81
CA ASP A 183 3.07 -16.02 -10.08
C ASP A 183 4.08 -16.09 -11.23
N ALA A 184 3.82 -16.96 -12.20
CA ALA A 184 4.64 -17.11 -13.38
C ALA A 184 4.71 -15.81 -14.20
N LYS A 185 3.75 -14.90 -14.12
CA LYS A 185 3.76 -13.62 -14.84
C LYS A 185 4.64 -12.58 -14.16
N TRP A 186 4.79 -12.63 -12.85
CA TRP A 186 5.61 -11.71 -12.08
C TRP A 186 6.20 -12.39 -10.84
N PRO A 187 7.28 -13.18 -11.01
CA PRO A 187 7.96 -13.81 -9.90
C PRO A 187 8.72 -12.76 -9.11
N VAL A 188 8.66 -12.84 -7.78
CA VAL A 188 9.38 -11.94 -6.87
C VAL A 188 10.06 -12.78 -5.80
N THR A 189 11.37 -12.65 -5.69
CA THR A 189 12.19 -13.41 -4.76
C THR A 189 13.10 -12.48 -3.98
N LEU A 190 13.00 -12.52 -2.65
CA LEU A 190 14.00 -11.94 -1.78
C LEU A 190 15.19 -12.90 -1.69
N THR A 191 16.31 -12.49 -2.27
CA THR A 191 17.55 -13.29 -2.28
C THR A 191 18.22 -13.24 -0.92
N SER A 192 18.36 -12.04 -0.36
CA SER A 192 18.94 -11.83 0.97
C SER A 192 18.41 -10.57 1.65
N GLY A 193 18.45 -10.53 2.98
CA GLY A 193 18.13 -9.36 3.77
C GLY A 193 18.28 -9.60 5.27
N MET A 194 18.06 -8.55 6.05
CA MET A 194 17.94 -8.65 7.51
C MET A 194 16.61 -8.07 7.97
N GLY A 195 15.98 -8.69 8.95
CA GLY A 195 14.70 -8.26 9.50
C GLY A 195 14.73 -8.12 11.02
N ASP A 196 14.05 -7.10 11.52
CA ASP A 196 13.63 -7.03 12.92
C ASP A 196 12.11 -7.15 12.98
N MET A 197 11.60 -7.90 13.95
CA MET A 197 10.18 -8.18 14.11
C MET A 197 9.75 -7.98 15.55
N ASN A 198 8.58 -7.37 15.74
CA ASN A 198 7.91 -7.26 17.03
C ASN A 198 6.46 -7.72 16.85
N ILE A 199 5.98 -8.60 17.72
CA ILE A 199 4.62 -9.11 17.69
C ILE A 199 4.06 -9.02 19.11
N ASN A 200 2.86 -8.47 19.23
CA ASN A 200 2.07 -8.50 20.46
C ASN A 200 0.74 -9.16 20.14
N ALA A 201 0.40 -10.22 20.86
CA ALA A 201 -0.90 -10.87 20.77
C ALA A 201 -1.62 -10.78 22.12
N GLU A 202 -2.92 -10.56 22.05
CA GLU A 202 -3.84 -10.58 23.18
C GLU A 202 -5.03 -11.46 22.81
N LEU A 203 -5.39 -12.38 23.70
CA LEU A 203 -6.61 -13.15 23.63
C LEU A 203 -7.44 -12.88 24.88
N LYS A 204 -8.61 -12.27 24.70
CA LYS A 204 -9.57 -12.02 25.77
C LYS A 204 -10.81 -12.88 25.56
N GLY A 205 -10.96 -13.93 26.36
CA GLY A 205 -11.93 -14.99 26.07
C GLY A 205 -11.67 -15.62 24.70
N GLN A 206 -12.55 -15.35 23.72
CA GLN A 206 -12.37 -15.81 22.33
C GLN A 206 -11.89 -14.71 21.38
N ALA A 207 -11.84 -13.45 21.81
CA ALA A 207 -11.45 -12.33 20.97
C ALA A 207 -9.93 -12.26 20.86
N LEU A 208 -9.42 -12.50 19.66
CA LEU A 208 -8.01 -12.42 19.30
C LEU A 208 -7.68 -11.05 18.72
N THR A 209 -6.62 -10.43 19.21
CA THR A 209 -6.02 -9.24 18.62
C THR A 209 -4.51 -9.42 18.55
N VAL A 210 -3.93 -9.27 17.37
CA VAL A 210 -2.48 -9.36 17.17
C VAL A 210 -2.01 -8.13 16.41
N HIS A 211 -0.95 -7.51 16.91
CA HIS A 211 -0.24 -6.41 16.27
C HIS A 211 1.21 -6.83 16.01
N GLY A 212 1.58 -6.90 14.73
CA GLY A 212 2.91 -7.22 14.26
C GLY A 212 3.53 -6.04 13.52
N ALA A 213 4.81 -5.77 13.77
CA ALA A 213 5.60 -4.81 13.03
C ALA A 213 6.92 -5.44 12.60
N GLY A 214 7.29 -5.24 11.33
CA GLY A 214 8.52 -5.74 10.73
C GLY A 214 9.31 -4.60 10.07
N ASN A 215 10.62 -4.55 10.31
CA ASN A 215 11.52 -3.65 9.62
C ASN A 215 12.61 -4.46 8.93
N LEU A 216 12.62 -4.40 7.61
CA LEU A 216 13.55 -5.12 6.76
C LEU A 216 14.59 -4.15 6.20
N ARG A 217 15.85 -4.58 6.13
CA ARG A 217 16.99 -3.79 5.65
C ARG A 217 17.96 -4.65 4.85
N SER A 218 18.81 -3.98 4.08
CA SER A 218 19.82 -4.63 3.23
C SER A 218 19.21 -5.64 2.26
N LEU A 219 17.99 -5.35 1.78
CA LEU A 219 17.23 -6.24 0.94
C LEU A 219 17.84 -6.31 -0.46
N HIS A 220 17.92 -7.54 -0.96
CA HIS A 220 18.27 -7.85 -2.34
C HIS A 220 17.11 -8.62 -2.93
N ILE A 221 16.29 -7.95 -3.74
CA ILE A 221 15.09 -8.53 -4.33
C ILE A 221 15.30 -8.68 -5.83
N SER A 222 14.95 -9.84 -6.36
CA SER A 222 14.82 -10.11 -7.78
C SER A 222 13.34 -10.15 -8.13
N ALA A 223 12.92 -9.38 -9.14
CA ALA A 223 11.53 -9.35 -9.57
C ALA A 223 11.43 -9.38 -11.11
N GLY A 224 10.37 -10.01 -11.60
CA GLY A 224 10.04 -10.07 -13.02
C GLY A 224 10.77 -11.17 -13.79
N LYS A 225 10.51 -11.20 -15.10
CA LYS A 225 11.14 -12.12 -16.04
C LYS A 225 12.02 -11.36 -17.03
N GLU A 226 13.15 -11.95 -17.35
CA GLU A 226 14.01 -11.44 -18.41
C GLU A 226 13.26 -11.48 -19.75
N GLY A 227 13.33 -10.38 -20.51
CA GLY A 227 12.64 -10.25 -21.79
C GLY A 227 11.12 -10.02 -21.73
N ASP A 228 10.55 -9.71 -20.56
CA ASP A 228 9.12 -9.41 -20.43
C ASP A 228 8.73 -8.28 -21.42
N PRO A 229 7.75 -8.44 -22.31
CA PRO A 229 7.34 -7.37 -23.23
C PRO A 229 6.51 -6.27 -22.55
N ASN A 230 5.95 -6.51 -21.36
CA ASN A 230 5.00 -5.60 -20.74
C ASN A 230 5.71 -4.44 -20.00
N PRO A 231 5.50 -3.17 -20.41
CA PRO A 231 6.15 -2.01 -19.78
C PRO A 231 5.80 -1.83 -18.29
N LEU A 232 4.59 -2.21 -17.89
CA LEU A 232 4.14 -2.10 -16.50
C LEU A 232 4.90 -3.07 -15.60
N THR A 233 4.98 -4.34 -15.99
CA THR A 233 5.69 -5.35 -15.19
C THR A 233 7.18 -5.04 -15.11
N LYS A 234 7.79 -4.48 -16.17
CA LYS A 234 9.16 -3.94 -16.09
C LYS A 234 9.30 -2.83 -15.06
N ALA A 235 8.39 -1.84 -15.09
CA ALA A 235 8.42 -0.73 -14.16
C ALA A 235 8.25 -1.18 -12.70
N LEU A 236 7.29 -2.07 -12.44
CA LEU A 236 7.08 -2.66 -11.12
C LEU A 236 8.27 -3.50 -10.66
N SER A 237 8.85 -4.30 -11.56
CA SER A 237 10.04 -5.12 -11.27
C SER A 237 11.25 -4.25 -10.94
N SER A 238 11.48 -3.18 -11.71
CA SER A 238 12.55 -2.22 -11.45
C SER A 238 12.35 -1.49 -10.13
N ALA A 239 11.11 -1.16 -9.77
CA ALA A 239 10.83 -0.51 -8.49
C ALA A 239 11.13 -1.42 -7.31
N VAL A 240 10.67 -2.68 -7.36
CA VAL A 240 10.86 -3.66 -6.29
C VAL A 240 12.32 -4.09 -6.14
N THR A 241 13.03 -4.29 -7.26
CA THR A 241 14.47 -4.63 -7.24
C THR A 241 15.33 -3.53 -6.63
N GLY A 242 14.90 -2.26 -6.72
CA GLY A 242 15.57 -1.12 -6.09
C GLY A 242 15.27 -0.94 -4.58
N VAL A 243 14.38 -1.75 -4.00
CA VAL A 243 14.02 -1.63 -2.58
C VAL A 243 15.10 -2.25 -1.71
N SER A 244 15.74 -1.43 -0.88
CA SER A 244 16.77 -1.85 0.08
C SER A 244 16.26 -1.93 1.52
N GLN A 245 15.13 -1.27 1.82
CA GLN A 245 14.47 -1.25 3.13
C GLN A 245 12.97 -1.35 2.93
N LEU A 246 12.30 -2.05 3.84
CA LEU A 246 10.85 -2.24 3.82
C LEU A 246 10.28 -2.23 5.22
N SER A 247 9.19 -1.51 5.43
CA SER A 247 8.44 -1.52 6.67
C SER A 247 7.12 -2.26 6.48
N LEU A 248 6.74 -3.06 7.47
CA LEU A 248 5.56 -3.91 7.44
C LEU A 248 4.80 -3.77 8.74
N GLN A 249 3.48 -3.73 8.64
CA GLN A 249 2.56 -3.85 9.76
C GLN A 249 1.54 -4.92 9.42
N ALA A 250 1.23 -5.76 10.39
CA ALA A 250 0.25 -6.82 10.26
C ALA A 250 -0.65 -6.81 11.49
N ASP A 251 -1.95 -6.69 11.25
CA ASP A 251 -2.99 -6.71 12.25
C ASP A 251 -3.85 -7.95 12.05
N VAL A 252 -4.14 -8.65 13.13
CA VAL A 252 -5.06 -9.80 13.13
C VAL A 252 -6.16 -9.53 14.13
N THR A 253 -7.41 -9.67 13.70
CA THR A 253 -8.58 -9.50 14.57
C THR A 253 -9.60 -10.62 14.31
N GLY A 254 -10.41 -10.96 15.32
CA GLY A 254 -11.44 -12.00 15.20
C GLY A 254 -11.35 -13.00 16.34
N THR A 255 -11.41 -14.29 16.03
CA THR A 255 -11.24 -15.41 16.96
C THR A 255 -10.06 -16.29 16.54
N LEU A 256 -9.72 -17.30 17.37
CA LEU A 256 -8.69 -18.30 17.03
C LEU A 256 -9.03 -19.12 15.78
N GLU A 257 -10.32 -19.34 15.54
CA GLU A 257 -10.83 -20.17 14.44
C GLU A 257 -11.08 -19.33 13.17
N GLU A 258 -11.68 -18.16 13.34
CA GLU A 258 -12.04 -17.23 12.27
C GLU A 258 -11.39 -15.88 12.53
N HIS A 259 -10.33 -15.57 11.78
CA HIS A 259 -9.59 -14.32 11.91
C HIS A 259 -9.42 -13.63 10.56
N ASP A 260 -9.48 -12.31 10.60
CA ASP A 260 -9.08 -11.44 9.51
C ASP A 260 -7.64 -11.01 9.71
N VAL A 261 -6.85 -11.05 8.63
CA VAL A 261 -5.46 -10.61 8.61
C VAL A 261 -5.37 -9.43 7.68
N THR A 262 -4.95 -8.28 8.19
CA THR A 262 -4.66 -7.09 7.40
C THR A 262 -3.16 -6.82 7.45
N VAL A 263 -2.52 -6.69 6.29
CA VAL A 263 -1.11 -6.36 6.14
C VAL A 263 -0.99 -5.07 5.36
N SER A 264 -0.14 -4.18 5.84
CA SER A 264 0.22 -2.93 5.17
C SER A 264 1.73 -2.79 5.11
N SER A 265 2.22 -2.16 4.04
CA SER A 265 3.65 -1.92 3.86
C SER A 265 3.91 -0.67 3.03
N ASP A 266 5.07 -0.06 3.21
CA ASP A 266 5.55 0.96 2.30
C ASP A 266 5.81 0.44 0.87
N LEU A 267 5.83 -0.89 0.67
CA LEU A 267 5.80 -1.52 -0.66
C LEU A 267 4.61 -1.05 -1.50
N ASP A 268 3.45 -0.87 -0.87
CA ASP A 268 2.22 -0.48 -1.58
C ASP A 268 2.40 0.90 -2.22
N ARG A 269 2.98 1.84 -1.47
CA ARG A 269 3.33 3.17 -1.98
C ARG A 269 4.41 3.09 -3.06
N ILE A 270 5.45 2.28 -2.88
CA ILE A 270 6.53 2.13 -3.86
C ILE A 270 5.98 1.63 -5.21
N LEU A 271 5.07 0.65 -5.19
CA LEU A 271 4.43 0.11 -6.39
C LEU A 271 3.48 1.12 -7.05
N GLN A 272 2.71 1.86 -6.25
CA GLN A 272 1.85 2.93 -6.74
C GLN A 272 2.66 4.04 -7.43
N ASP A 273 3.76 4.47 -6.82
CA ASP A 273 4.65 5.50 -7.37
C ASP A 273 5.28 5.03 -8.69
N ALA A 274 5.70 3.76 -8.76
CA ALA A 274 6.27 3.17 -9.97
C ALA A 274 5.27 3.09 -11.13
N ALA A 275 4.06 2.61 -10.85
CA ALA A 275 2.99 2.56 -11.86
C ALA A 275 2.59 3.97 -12.32
N GLY A 276 2.53 4.93 -11.39
CA GLY A 276 2.24 6.33 -11.69
C GLY A 276 3.29 6.97 -12.60
N LYS A 277 4.58 6.76 -12.30
CA LYS A 277 5.69 7.24 -13.14
C LYS A 277 5.63 6.66 -14.55
N MET A 278 5.46 5.34 -14.67
CA MET A 278 5.35 4.66 -15.96
C MET A 278 4.18 5.20 -16.79
N MET A 279 3.02 5.45 -16.17
CA MET A 279 1.88 6.01 -16.88
C MET A 279 2.15 7.43 -17.38
N ASN A 280 2.79 8.26 -16.57
CA ASN A 280 3.16 9.63 -16.97
C ASN A 280 4.16 9.63 -18.13
N GLU A 281 5.11 8.69 -18.13
CA GLU A 281 6.05 8.51 -19.25
C GLU A 281 5.35 8.07 -20.53
N LEU A 282 4.43 7.11 -20.46
CA LEU A 282 3.61 6.71 -21.61
C LEU A 282 2.74 7.87 -22.11
N ALA A 283 2.15 8.66 -21.20
CA ALA A 283 1.35 9.84 -21.54
C ALA A 283 2.17 10.88 -22.29
N ALA A 284 3.36 11.20 -21.77
CA ALA A 284 4.28 12.15 -22.38
C ALA A 284 4.73 11.67 -23.76
N LYS A 285 5.08 10.39 -23.89
CA LYS A 285 5.51 9.80 -25.16
C LYS A 285 4.39 9.82 -26.20
N PHE A 286 3.20 9.35 -25.84
CA PHE A 286 2.05 9.38 -26.74
C PHE A 286 1.65 10.80 -27.12
N GLY A 287 1.71 11.75 -26.19
CA GLY A 287 1.47 13.17 -26.45
C GLY A 287 2.48 13.73 -27.46
N ALA A 288 3.76 13.40 -27.31
CA ALA A 288 4.82 13.78 -28.24
C ALA A 288 4.62 13.13 -29.63
N ASP A 289 4.29 11.84 -29.67
CA ASP A 289 4.05 11.09 -30.91
C ASP A 289 2.84 11.65 -31.66
N LEU A 290 1.74 11.94 -30.95
CA LEU A 290 0.54 12.55 -31.51
C LEU A 290 0.82 13.97 -32.01
N GLN A 291 1.55 14.78 -31.22
CA GLN A 291 1.94 16.12 -31.65
C GLN A 291 2.80 16.08 -32.91
N SER A 292 3.73 15.12 -33.00
CA SER A 292 4.56 14.89 -34.19
C SER A 292 3.70 14.47 -35.39
N ALA A 293 2.78 13.52 -35.20
CA ALA A 293 1.90 13.02 -36.26
C ALA A 293 0.95 14.12 -36.77
N ILE A 294 0.33 14.89 -35.88
CA ILE A 294 -0.51 16.02 -36.26
C ILE A 294 0.31 17.08 -36.99
N SER A 295 1.50 17.42 -36.48
CA SER A 295 2.37 18.42 -37.13
C SER A 295 2.78 17.99 -38.54
N ALA A 296 3.03 16.70 -38.75
CA ALA A 296 3.32 16.14 -40.07
C ALA A 296 2.09 16.21 -41.00
N GLU A 297 0.91 15.83 -40.53
CA GLU A 297 -0.32 15.80 -41.34
C GLU A 297 -0.82 17.20 -41.70
N ILE A 298 -0.63 18.19 -40.82
CA ILE A 298 -1.06 19.58 -41.08
C ILE A 298 0.02 20.40 -41.79
N ALA A 299 1.27 19.92 -41.88
CA ALA A 299 2.35 20.65 -42.55
C ALA A 299 2.05 20.88 -44.03
N GLU A 300 1.55 19.86 -44.73
CA GLU A 300 1.24 19.94 -46.17
C GLU A 300 0.05 20.86 -46.47
N PRO A 301 -1.11 20.73 -45.80
CA PRO A 301 -2.23 21.66 -45.96
C PRO A 301 -1.89 23.10 -45.53
N MET A 302 -1.03 23.29 -44.53
CA MET A 302 -0.55 24.62 -44.15
C MET A 302 0.35 25.22 -45.22
N GLN A 303 1.26 24.45 -45.79
CA GLN A 303 2.14 24.94 -46.85
C GLN A 303 1.31 25.41 -48.05
N GLN A 304 0.32 24.62 -48.47
CA GLN A 304 -0.62 24.97 -49.55
C GLN A 304 -1.46 26.21 -49.22
N LEU A 305 -1.95 26.34 -47.98
CA LEU A 305 -2.70 27.52 -47.57
C LEU A 305 -1.83 28.79 -47.56
N LYS A 306 -0.56 28.67 -47.13
CA LYS A 306 0.41 29.77 -47.13
C LYS A 306 0.74 30.22 -48.56
N ASP A 307 0.89 29.27 -49.48
CA ASP A 307 1.11 29.56 -50.89
C ASP A 307 -0.09 30.28 -51.51
N ASN A 308 -1.31 29.82 -51.20
CA ASN A 308 -2.54 30.47 -51.66
C ASN A 308 -2.72 31.88 -51.08
N LEU A 309 -2.43 32.09 -49.79
CA LEU A 309 -2.49 33.41 -49.16
C LEU A 309 -1.45 34.38 -49.74
N SER A 310 -0.24 33.90 -50.03
CA SER A 310 0.78 34.72 -50.73
C SER A 310 0.35 35.12 -52.15
N GLY A 311 -0.47 34.29 -52.80
CA GLY A 311 -1.11 34.61 -54.08
C GLY A 311 -2.14 35.72 -53.95
N PHE A 312 -2.97 35.66 -52.89
CA PHE A 312 -3.94 36.73 -52.59
C PHE A 312 -3.28 38.05 -52.21
N GLU A 313 -2.19 38.04 -51.44
CA GLU A 313 -1.42 39.25 -51.11
C GLU A 313 -0.80 39.89 -52.36
N ARG A 314 -0.27 39.08 -53.29
CA ARG A 314 0.21 39.56 -54.59
C ARG A 314 -0.91 40.18 -55.42
N MET A 315 -2.08 39.54 -55.49
CA MET A 315 -3.25 40.09 -56.20
C MET A 315 -3.74 41.40 -55.56
N ALA A 316 -3.76 41.50 -54.22
CA ALA A 316 -4.13 42.72 -53.52
C ALA A 316 -3.13 43.86 -53.75
N GLY A 317 -1.83 43.54 -53.80
CA GLY A 317 -0.77 44.47 -54.20
C GLY A 317 -0.98 45.00 -55.62
N GLU A 318 -1.21 44.11 -56.59
CA GLU A 318 -1.45 44.48 -57.99
C GLU A 318 -2.73 45.33 -58.14
N LEU A 319 -3.79 45.01 -57.41
CA LEU A 319 -5.03 45.79 -57.42
C LEU A 319 -4.81 47.20 -56.83
N THR A 320 -4.02 47.31 -55.76
CA THR A 320 -3.66 48.60 -55.14
C THR A 320 -2.82 49.44 -56.09
N GLU A 321 -1.88 48.82 -56.80
CA GLU A 321 -1.04 49.47 -57.79
C GLU A 321 -1.86 49.97 -58.98
N ARG A 322 -2.80 49.16 -59.50
CA ARG A 322 -3.76 49.56 -60.54
C ARG A 322 -4.68 50.69 -60.09
N VAL A 323 -5.18 50.66 -58.85
CA VAL A 323 -6.01 51.76 -58.29
C VAL A 323 -5.21 53.05 -58.20
N THR A 324 -3.93 52.96 -57.82
CA THR A 324 -3.03 54.12 -57.75
C THR A 324 -2.74 54.69 -59.14
N GLN A 325 -2.44 53.83 -60.12
CA GLN A 325 -2.27 54.23 -61.52
C GLN A 325 -3.53 54.89 -62.10
N HIS A 326 -4.72 54.33 -61.84
CA HIS A 326 -5.98 54.93 -62.29
C HIS A 326 -6.27 56.27 -61.61
N LYS A 327 -5.90 56.43 -60.33
CA LYS A 327 -6.01 57.69 -59.59
C LYS A 327 -5.06 58.76 -60.15
N ASP A 328 -3.85 58.37 -60.54
CA ASP A 328 -2.89 59.26 -61.18
C ASP A 328 -3.33 59.67 -62.59
N VAL A 329 -3.92 58.74 -63.36
CA VAL A 329 -4.55 59.06 -64.65
C VAL A 329 -5.74 60.02 -64.47
N LEU A 330 -6.62 59.77 -63.48
CA LEU A 330 -7.74 60.67 -63.14
C LEU A 330 -7.27 62.06 -62.71
N ASN A 331 -6.23 62.15 -61.88
CA ASN A 331 -5.63 63.42 -61.48
C ASN A 331 -4.99 64.15 -62.68
N SER A 332 -4.35 63.41 -63.60
CA SER A 332 -3.78 63.98 -64.83
C SER A 332 -4.84 64.50 -65.80
N LEU A 333 -6.03 63.88 -65.81
CA LEU A 333 -7.17 64.31 -66.62
C LEU A 333 -7.90 65.51 -66.00
N LEU A 334 -8.10 65.50 -64.67
CA LEU A 334 -8.71 66.61 -63.93
C LEU A 334 -7.82 67.86 -63.89
N GLY A 335 -6.49 67.68 -63.84
CA GLY A 335 -5.52 68.77 -63.97
C GLY A 335 -5.50 69.45 -65.34
N LYS A 336 -6.06 68.80 -66.38
CA LYS A 336 -6.18 69.37 -67.73
C LYS A 336 -7.52 70.07 -67.99
N SER A 337 -8.54 69.92 -67.13
CA SER A 337 -9.91 70.36 -67.43
C SER A 337 -10.50 71.44 -66.51
N LEU A 338 -9.73 72.11 -65.66
CA LEU A 338 -10.24 73.22 -64.82
C LEU A 338 -9.34 74.47 -64.90
N PRO A 339 -9.77 75.54 -65.61
CA PRO A 339 -9.07 76.81 -65.63
C PRO A 339 -9.29 77.58 -64.31
N THR A 340 -8.26 77.67 -63.48
CA THR A 340 -8.23 78.57 -62.31
C THR A 340 -7.92 80.00 -62.75
N LYS A 341 -8.95 80.82 -62.97
CA LYS A 341 -8.83 82.29 -62.95
C LYS A 341 -10.10 82.94 -62.40
N GLY A 342 -9.97 83.58 -61.24
CA GLY A 342 -10.85 84.66 -60.79
C GLY A 342 -12.01 84.25 -59.89
N LEU A 343 -11.74 84.05 -58.60
CA LEU A 343 -12.69 84.24 -57.49
C LEU A 343 -11.87 84.57 -56.23
N LYS A 344 -11.19 85.72 -56.28
CA LYS A 344 -10.83 86.49 -55.09
C LYS A 344 -11.91 87.56 -54.95
N ASP A 345 -12.30 87.82 -53.71
CA ASP A 345 -13.21 88.88 -53.26
C ASP A 345 -14.69 88.50 -53.18
N LEU A 346 -15.04 87.81 -52.08
CA LEU A 346 -16.29 88.05 -51.37
C LEU A 346 -16.00 87.94 -49.85
N PRO A 347 -16.17 89.02 -49.07
CA PRO A 347 -16.07 89.00 -47.62
C PRO A 347 -17.45 88.72 -47.00
N GLY A 348 -17.50 88.07 -45.85
CA GLY A 348 -18.73 87.95 -45.06
C GLY A 348 -19.04 86.53 -44.63
N GLY A 349 -19.12 86.35 -43.32
CA GLY A 349 -19.41 85.06 -42.72
C GLY A 349 -20.85 84.60 -42.95
N LEU A 350 -21.02 83.29 -43.01
CA LEU A 350 -22.28 82.64 -42.70
C LEU A 350 -22.07 81.78 -41.46
N LYS A 351 -22.62 82.25 -40.35
CA LYS A 351 -22.81 81.47 -39.13
C LYS A 351 -24.29 81.04 -39.07
N LEU A 352 -24.46 79.73 -38.82
CA LEU A 352 -25.56 79.07 -38.10
C LEU A 352 -26.87 78.79 -38.88
N PRO A 353 -27.69 77.77 -38.49
CA PRO A 353 -27.79 77.22 -37.13
C PRO A 353 -27.95 75.69 -36.97
N PHE A 354 -27.69 75.25 -35.72
CA PHE A 354 -28.01 73.98 -35.03
C PHE A 354 -27.77 72.64 -35.74
#